data_AF-A0A1T0CKL2-F1
#
_entry.id   AF-A0A1T0CKL2-F1
#
_cell.length_a   1.000
_cell.length_b   1.000
_cell.length_c   1.000
_cell.angle_alpha   90.00
_cell.angle_beta   90.00
_cell.angle_gamma   90.00
#
_symmetry.space_group_name_H-M   'P 1'
#
loop_
_entity.id
_entity.type
_entity.pdbx_description
1 polymer ?
#
loop_
_entity_poly.entity_id
_entity_poly.type
_entity_poly.pdbx_seq_one_letter_code
_entity_poly.pdbx_strand_id
1 'polypeptide(L)'
;MQFCNQYNQLDQRLYHRQAPNPLPNPVIGHFNHQVAEHIGWSQDVNLMTNWVDIIAGQHIPDGFAPLAMAYAGHQFGHWAGQLGDGRGLLMAQVIDNHGKLTDLHLKGVGRTPYSRMGDGRAVLRSTIREYLGGHALTHLGIASSNALGFVSSDLPVYREQVETAAALMRVADCHIRLGHLEWVASYAPDLFDGFIDHVMQTYFSDCQDAPLPILAMTEQIIRKTAQLMAYWQAYGFIHGVMNTDNLSLTGATIDFGPYAFMERLDPHWISNHSDSFGRYTHANQPSMALWNLQTTLPHLLRYRVGSVQSLSRAKLDMALGQFEKEFITKYRHLMCQRLGLGLNHRLEQDLTNATSHDNGHKNNHDELARDFVMLIHQNQLDYNNSFRGLLGLFDGASGVHQFLSQQFEKQLSATAKITWQAWRQRYLTAITDETKTINQLSNTNPLYIVRNGMLERAITQAKAQDFSEVDRLYHLLAKPFDEHGFACDTDLLVLPKGQRPVALSCSS
;
A
#
# COMPACT_ATOMS: atom_id res chain seq x y z
N MET A 1 -20.77 -8.24 -14.86
CA MET A 1 -20.57 -7.52 -13.58
C MET A 1 -21.89 -7.22 -12.91
N GLN A 2 -21.93 -7.20 -11.57
CA GLN A 2 -23.11 -6.78 -10.79
C GLN A 2 -22.89 -5.36 -10.23
N PHE A 3 -23.49 -4.34 -10.84
CA PHE A 3 -23.37 -2.95 -10.37
C PHE A 3 -24.09 -2.71 -9.04
N CYS A 4 -23.44 -1.95 -8.15
CA CYS A 4 -23.92 -1.62 -6.81
C CYS A 4 -23.43 -0.23 -6.38
N ASN A 5 -23.78 0.80 -7.16
CA ASN A 5 -23.35 2.20 -6.95
C ASN A 5 -23.98 2.83 -5.69
N GLN A 6 -23.61 2.35 -4.51
CA GLN A 6 -24.15 2.76 -3.22
C GLN A 6 -23.75 4.18 -2.83
N TYR A 7 -22.52 4.61 -3.15
CA TYR A 7 -22.05 5.97 -2.83
C TYR A 7 -22.89 7.05 -3.52
N ASN A 8 -23.41 6.75 -4.71
CA ASN A 8 -24.32 7.63 -5.45
C ASN A 8 -25.66 7.86 -4.74
N GLN A 9 -26.02 7.04 -3.75
CA GLN A 9 -27.26 7.18 -2.99
C GLN A 9 -27.10 8.16 -1.80
N LEU A 10 -25.87 8.57 -1.48
CA LEU A 10 -25.60 9.54 -0.44
C LEU A 10 -26.01 10.97 -0.85
N ASP A 11 -26.08 11.87 0.14
CA ASP A 11 -26.36 13.30 -0.05
C ASP A 11 -25.36 13.93 -1.04
N GLN A 12 -25.88 14.75 -1.94
CA GLN A 12 -25.10 15.37 -3.03
C GLN A 12 -24.04 16.36 -2.54
N ARG A 13 -23.97 16.71 -1.26
CA ARG A 13 -22.83 17.46 -0.69
C ARG A 13 -21.57 16.60 -0.60
N LEU A 14 -21.69 15.27 -0.54
CA LEU A 14 -20.57 14.34 -0.40
C LEU A 14 -19.85 14.07 -1.73
N TYR A 15 -20.41 14.48 -2.86
CA TYR A 15 -19.81 14.28 -4.17
C TYR A 15 -20.33 15.26 -5.21
N HIS A 16 -19.66 15.33 -6.35
CA HIS A 16 -20.16 16.01 -7.53
C HIS A 16 -20.32 15.01 -8.69
N ARG A 17 -21.54 14.86 -9.22
CA ARG A 17 -21.79 14.00 -10.39
C ARG A 17 -21.28 14.70 -11.65
N GLN A 18 -20.39 14.05 -12.36
CA GLN A 18 -19.89 14.55 -13.64
C GLN A 18 -19.32 13.41 -14.49
N ALA A 19 -19.38 13.57 -15.80
CA ALA A 19 -18.69 12.70 -16.73
C ALA A 19 -17.16 13.00 -16.75
N PRO A 20 -16.32 12.04 -17.14
CA PRO A 20 -14.92 12.30 -17.46
C PRO A 20 -14.78 13.32 -18.58
N ASN A 21 -13.71 14.12 -18.53
CA ASN A 21 -13.23 14.89 -19.67
C ASN A 21 -12.17 14.04 -20.40
N PRO A 22 -12.49 13.49 -21.58
CA PRO A 22 -11.70 12.44 -22.20
C PRO A 22 -10.26 12.87 -22.55
N LEU A 23 -9.40 11.88 -22.72
CA LEU A 23 -8.10 12.05 -23.37
C LEU A 23 -8.24 11.91 -24.90
N PRO A 24 -7.60 12.78 -25.70
CA PRO A 24 -7.53 12.59 -27.15
C PRO A 24 -6.56 11.46 -27.51
N ASN A 25 -6.77 10.83 -28.66
CA ASN A 25 -5.83 9.86 -29.26
C ASN A 25 -5.25 8.84 -28.28
N PRO A 26 -6.09 8.08 -27.54
CA PRO A 26 -5.60 7.16 -26.53
C PRO A 26 -4.80 6.03 -27.17
N VAL A 27 -3.65 5.73 -26.57
CA VAL A 27 -2.80 4.59 -26.93
C VAL A 27 -2.85 3.58 -25.79
N ILE A 28 -2.90 2.30 -26.16
CA ILE A 28 -2.90 1.18 -25.23
C ILE A 28 -1.62 1.22 -24.39
N GLY A 29 -1.78 1.25 -23.06
CA GLY A 29 -0.69 1.08 -22.11
C GLY A 29 -0.52 -0.38 -21.72
N HIS A 30 -1.29 -0.83 -20.73
CA HIS A 30 -1.34 -2.23 -20.31
C HIS A 30 -2.69 -2.55 -19.67
N PHE A 31 -3.16 -3.80 -19.83
CA PHE A 31 -4.44 -4.28 -19.30
C PHE A 31 -4.22 -5.46 -18.35
N ASN A 32 -4.84 -5.38 -17.17
CA ASN A 32 -4.71 -6.37 -16.10
C ASN A 32 -5.83 -7.41 -16.20
N HIS A 33 -5.57 -8.52 -16.90
CA HIS A 33 -6.54 -9.60 -17.05
C HIS A 33 -6.96 -10.24 -15.72
N GLN A 34 -6.06 -10.32 -14.73
CA GLN A 34 -6.38 -10.89 -13.42
C GLN A 34 -7.41 -10.04 -12.66
N VAL A 35 -7.23 -8.71 -12.66
CA VAL A 35 -8.20 -7.79 -12.08
C VAL A 35 -9.51 -7.80 -12.87
N ALA A 36 -9.44 -7.88 -14.21
CA ALA A 36 -10.64 -7.98 -15.03
C ALA A 36 -11.47 -9.24 -14.72
N GLU A 37 -10.81 -10.38 -14.51
CA GLU A 37 -11.46 -11.62 -14.06
C GLU A 37 -12.01 -11.48 -12.64
N HIS A 38 -11.24 -10.91 -11.72
CA HIS A 38 -11.64 -10.73 -10.33
C HIS A 38 -12.94 -9.92 -10.19
N ILE A 39 -13.05 -8.80 -10.91
CA ILE A 39 -14.23 -7.92 -10.83
C ILE A 39 -15.37 -8.33 -11.79
N GLY A 40 -15.20 -9.42 -12.54
CA GLY A 40 -16.18 -9.90 -13.52
C GLY A 40 -16.30 -9.05 -14.79
N TRP A 41 -15.29 -8.23 -15.10
CA TRP A 41 -15.18 -7.44 -16.32
C TRP A 41 -14.95 -8.34 -17.55
N SER A 42 -14.15 -9.39 -17.42
CA SER A 42 -13.78 -10.29 -18.53
C SER A 42 -14.95 -11.06 -19.14
N GLN A 43 -16.08 -11.13 -18.44
CA GLN A 43 -17.30 -11.82 -18.90
C GLN A 43 -18.17 -10.95 -19.81
N ASP A 44 -17.88 -9.64 -19.90
CA ASP A 44 -18.63 -8.70 -20.73
C ASP A 44 -17.82 -8.32 -21.97
N VAL A 45 -18.28 -8.81 -23.13
CA VAL A 45 -17.62 -8.57 -24.42
C VAL A 45 -17.58 -7.09 -24.77
N ASN A 46 -18.59 -6.30 -24.40
CA ASN A 46 -18.61 -4.87 -24.68
C ASN A 46 -17.58 -4.14 -23.83
N LEU A 47 -17.44 -4.49 -22.56
CA LEU A 47 -16.41 -3.91 -21.69
C LEU A 47 -15.00 -4.30 -22.14
N MET A 48 -14.80 -5.57 -22.54
CA MET A 48 -13.51 -6.04 -23.07
C MET A 48 -13.16 -5.41 -24.43
N THR A 49 -14.14 -5.11 -25.28
CA THR A 49 -13.89 -4.49 -26.58
C THR A 49 -13.56 -3.00 -26.44
N ASN A 50 -14.24 -2.30 -25.50
CA ASN A 50 -14.16 -0.85 -25.38
C ASN A 50 -13.28 -0.38 -24.20
N TRP A 51 -12.45 -1.24 -23.60
CA TRP A 51 -11.71 -0.91 -22.38
C TRP A 51 -10.80 0.33 -22.55
N VAL A 52 -10.19 0.50 -23.73
CA VAL A 52 -9.34 1.67 -24.03
C VAL A 52 -10.15 2.94 -23.95
N ASP A 53 -11.31 2.97 -24.61
CA ASP A 53 -12.20 4.14 -24.65
C ASP A 53 -12.80 4.43 -23.27
N ILE A 54 -13.10 3.39 -22.49
CA ILE A 54 -13.61 3.54 -21.12
C ILE A 54 -12.54 4.17 -20.22
N ILE A 55 -11.30 3.67 -20.25
CA ILE A 55 -10.20 4.20 -19.43
C ILE A 55 -9.74 5.57 -19.96
N ALA A 56 -9.86 5.84 -21.26
CA ALA A 56 -9.64 7.17 -21.81
C ALA A 56 -10.73 8.19 -21.45
N GLY A 57 -11.86 7.73 -20.89
CA GLY A 57 -13.04 8.55 -20.58
C GLY A 57 -13.87 8.92 -21.82
N GLN A 58 -13.66 8.26 -22.96
CA GLN A 58 -14.39 8.47 -24.21
C GLN A 58 -15.73 7.72 -24.25
N HIS A 59 -15.83 6.63 -23.50
CA HIS A 59 -17.06 5.83 -23.40
C HIS A 59 -17.44 5.61 -21.93
N ILE A 60 -18.71 5.82 -21.61
CA ILE A 60 -19.28 5.51 -20.29
C ILE A 60 -20.24 4.34 -20.49
N PRO A 61 -19.93 3.15 -19.97
CA PRO A 61 -20.80 1.99 -20.11
C PRO A 61 -22.13 2.16 -19.37
N ASP A 62 -23.14 1.41 -19.78
CA ASP A 62 -24.39 1.31 -19.03
C ASP A 62 -24.15 0.80 -17.61
N GLY A 63 -24.83 1.42 -16.63
CA GLY A 63 -24.66 1.12 -15.21
C GLY A 63 -23.54 1.90 -14.51
N PHE A 64 -22.65 2.57 -15.26
CA PHE A 64 -21.68 3.50 -14.68
C PHE A 64 -22.37 4.80 -14.28
N ALA A 65 -21.96 5.38 -13.16
CA ALA A 65 -22.59 6.57 -12.61
C ALA A 65 -21.51 7.50 -12.02
N PRO A 66 -20.70 8.14 -12.88
CA PRO A 66 -19.46 8.78 -12.46
C PRO A 66 -19.68 9.97 -11.53
N LEU A 67 -18.85 10.04 -10.47
CA LEU A 67 -18.83 11.14 -9.52
C LEU A 67 -17.41 11.42 -9.01
N ALA A 68 -17.17 12.65 -8.57
CA ALA A 68 -15.98 13.04 -7.84
C ALA A 68 -16.33 13.15 -6.34
N MET A 69 -15.59 12.47 -5.46
CA MET A 69 -15.86 12.46 -4.02
C MET A 69 -15.31 13.72 -3.33
N ALA A 70 -16.05 14.27 -2.36
CA ALA A 70 -15.58 15.36 -1.50
C ALA A 70 -14.88 14.80 -0.25
N TYR A 71 -13.66 15.27 0.02
CA TYR A 71 -12.94 14.99 1.26
C TYR A 71 -12.04 16.16 1.64
N ALA A 72 -11.48 16.11 2.85
CA ALA A 72 -10.54 17.08 3.40
C ALA A 72 -9.28 16.33 3.84
N GLY A 73 -8.32 17.02 4.43
CA GLY A 73 -7.16 16.33 4.98
C GLY A 73 -6.19 17.23 5.73
N HIS A 74 -5.39 16.59 6.58
CA HIS A 74 -4.17 17.15 7.11
C HIS A 74 -3.00 16.76 6.20
N GLN A 75 -2.43 17.74 5.50
CA GLN A 75 -1.27 17.54 4.65
C GLN A 75 0.00 17.94 5.40
N PHE A 76 0.94 17.02 5.53
CA PHE A 76 2.19 17.21 6.29
C PHE A 76 1.96 17.71 7.74
N GLY A 77 0.83 17.34 8.35
CA GLY A 77 0.48 17.74 9.73
C GLY A 77 -0.32 19.04 9.84
N HIS A 78 -0.60 19.72 8.73
CA HIS A 78 -1.39 20.95 8.70
C HIS A 78 -2.75 20.73 8.06
N TRP A 79 -3.81 21.31 8.63
CA TRP A 79 -5.14 21.28 8.03
C TRP A 79 -5.12 21.99 6.66
N ALA A 80 -5.39 21.23 5.60
CA ALA A 80 -5.38 21.73 4.23
C ALA A 80 -6.77 22.19 3.75
N GLY A 81 -7.79 22.09 4.61
CA GLY A 81 -9.18 22.38 4.23
C GLY A 81 -9.75 21.36 3.27
N GLN A 82 -10.70 21.81 2.44
CA GLN A 82 -11.34 20.98 1.43
C GLN A 82 -10.34 20.56 0.35
N LEU A 83 -10.30 19.25 0.10
CA LEU A 83 -9.59 18.59 -0.98
C LEU A 83 -10.66 18.01 -1.92
N GLY A 84 -10.73 16.68 -2.06
CA GLY A 84 -11.65 15.98 -2.95
C GLY A 84 -10.94 15.38 -4.17
N ASP A 85 -11.67 14.59 -4.94
CA ASP A 85 -11.18 13.94 -6.14
C ASP A 85 -10.88 14.99 -7.22
N GLY A 86 -9.70 15.59 -7.16
CA GLY A 86 -9.33 16.71 -8.04
C GLY A 86 -8.94 16.32 -9.47
N ARG A 87 -8.79 15.02 -9.74
CA ARG A 87 -8.36 14.49 -11.05
C ARG A 87 -8.85 13.07 -11.29
N GLY A 88 -9.90 12.66 -10.59
CA GLY A 88 -10.42 11.30 -10.72
C GLY A 88 -11.90 11.25 -10.45
N LEU A 89 -12.50 10.12 -10.80
CA LEU A 89 -13.93 9.87 -10.67
C LEU A 89 -14.14 8.44 -10.19
N LEU A 90 -14.97 8.25 -9.17
CA LEU A 90 -15.58 6.95 -8.91
C LEU A 90 -16.56 6.69 -10.06
N MET A 91 -16.20 5.78 -10.96
CA MET A 91 -16.95 5.49 -12.18
C MET A 91 -18.10 4.54 -11.91
N ALA A 92 -17.84 3.51 -11.09
CA ALA A 92 -18.82 2.51 -10.69
C ALA A 92 -18.38 1.83 -9.40
N GLN A 93 -19.33 1.18 -8.74
CA GLN A 93 -19.07 0.18 -7.71
C GLN A 93 -19.72 -1.12 -8.17
N VAL A 94 -19.02 -2.24 -7.99
CA VAL A 94 -19.49 -3.56 -8.40
C VAL A 94 -19.35 -4.56 -7.26
N ILE A 95 -20.19 -5.58 -7.25
CA ILE A 95 -19.92 -6.80 -6.49
C ILE A 95 -19.04 -7.69 -7.37
N ASP A 96 -17.84 -7.97 -6.87
CA ASP A 96 -16.85 -8.81 -7.56
C ASP A 96 -17.26 -10.29 -7.58
N ASN A 97 -16.47 -11.12 -8.25
CA ASN A 97 -16.74 -12.56 -8.35
C ASN A 97 -16.57 -13.32 -7.02
N HIS A 98 -16.15 -12.64 -5.94
CA HIS A 98 -16.05 -13.16 -4.58
C HIS A 98 -17.12 -12.57 -3.63
N GLY A 99 -18.07 -11.81 -4.16
CA GLY A 99 -19.15 -11.22 -3.37
C GLY A 99 -18.72 -9.99 -2.54
N LYS A 100 -17.60 -9.36 -2.86
CA LYS A 100 -17.11 -8.14 -2.20
C LYS A 100 -17.39 -6.89 -3.04
N LEU A 101 -17.75 -5.80 -2.36
CA LEU A 101 -17.89 -4.50 -2.99
C LEU A 101 -16.51 -4.00 -3.44
N THR A 102 -16.43 -3.58 -4.69
CA THR A 102 -15.21 -3.09 -5.33
C THR A 102 -15.49 -1.81 -6.10
N ASP A 103 -14.72 -0.78 -5.82
CA ASP A 103 -14.77 0.51 -6.49
C ASP A 103 -13.92 0.50 -7.77
N LEU A 104 -14.45 1.10 -8.84
CA LEU A 104 -13.72 1.40 -10.07
C LEU A 104 -13.52 2.93 -10.13
N HIS A 105 -12.30 3.39 -9.93
CA HIS A 105 -11.95 4.81 -9.86
C HIS A 105 -11.02 5.21 -11.00
N LEU A 106 -11.49 6.09 -11.86
CA LEU A 106 -10.77 6.53 -13.05
C LEU A 106 -9.97 7.79 -12.75
N LYS A 107 -8.65 7.73 -12.86
CA LYS A 107 -7.72 8.83 -12.60
C LYS A 107 -7.16 9.40 -13.90
N GLY A 108 -6.98 10.72 -13.96
CA GLY A 108 -6.36 11.44 -15.08
C GLY A 108 -7.35 12.00 -16.13
N VAL A 109 -8.65 11.86 -15.89
CA VAL A 109 -9.73 12.20 -16.83
C VAL A 109 -10.31 13.61 -16.62
N GLY A 110 -9.46 14.55 -16.22
CA GLY A 110 -9.73 15.98 -16.26
C GLY A 110 -10.24 16.58 -14.96
N ARG A 111 -10.58 17.88 -15.05
CA ARG A 111 -10.90 18.70 -13.87
C ARG A 111 -12.25 18.31 -13.27
N THR A 112 -12.33 18.52 -11.97
CA THR A 112 -13.53 18.43 -11.14
C THR A 112 -13.63 19.73 -10.32
N PRO A 113 -14.74 19.98 -9.61
CA PRO A 113 -14.80 21.08 -8.64
C PRO A 113 -13.73 21.03 -7.55
N TYR A 114 -13.08 19.88 -7.37
CA TYR A 114 -12.06 19.63 -6.36
C TYR A 114 -10.61 19.77 -6.88
N SER A 115 -10.41 20.09 -8.16
CA SER A 115 -9.07 20.21 -8.76
C SER A 115 -8.19 21.29 -8.17
N ARG A 116 -8.78 22.25 -7.44
CA ARG A 116 -8.08 23.47 -6.99
C ARG A 116 -7.34 24.10 -8.18
N MET A 117 -6.03 24.27 -8.07
CA MET A 117 -5.17 24.85 -9.11
C MET A 117 -4.61 23.80 -10.10
N GLY A 118 -4.92 22.51 -9.92
CA GLY A 118 -4.49 21.43 -10.80
C GLY A 118 -5.28 21.38 -12.11
N ASP A 119 -4.67 20.76 -13.12
CA ASP A 119 -5.27 20.58 -14.46
C ASP A 119 -6.19 19.35 -14.56
N GLY A 120 -6.29 18.55 -13.49
CA GLY A 120 -7.11 17.34 -13.47
C GLY A 120 -6.53 16.17 -14.28
N ARG A 121 -5.28 16.27 -14.75
CA ARG A 121 -4.62 15.23 -15.54
C ARG A 121 -3.63 14.43 -14.69
N ALA A 122 -3.38 13.20 -15.13
CA ALA A 122 -2.28 12.39 -14.64
C ALA A 122 -1.26 12.26 -15.77
N VAL A 123 0.01 12.10 -15.42
CA VAL A 123 1.10 11.91 -16.38
C VAL A 123 1.43 10.43 -16.50
N LEU A 124 2.06 10.05 -17.62
CA LEU A 124 2.41 8.67 -17.90
C LEU A 124 3.27 8.03 -16.79
N ARG A 125 4.27 8.75 -16.27
CA ARG A 125 5.16 8.22 -15.23
C ARG A 125 4.43 7.91 -13.92
N SER A 126 3.49 8.75 -13.48
CA SER A 126 2.76 8.52 -12.23
C SER A 126 1.80 7.35 -12.39
N THR A 127 1.24 7.22 -13.58
CA THR A 127 0.31 6.14 -13.94
C THR A 127 1.02 4.77 -13.94
N ILE A 128 2.20 4.67 -14.56
CA ILE A 128 3.00 3.43 -14.55
C ILE A 128 3.44 3.06 -13.13
N ARG A 129 3.84 4.04 -12.31
CA ARG A 129 4.21 3.82 -10.91
C ARG A 129 3.04 3.26 -10.11
N GLU A 130 1.87 3.87 -10.21
CA GLU A 130 0.68 3.40 -9.51
C GLU A 130 0.25 2.00 -9.99
N TYR A 131 0.29 1.76 -11.30
CA TYR A 131 -0.03 0.48 -11.91
C TYR A 131 0.85 -0.67 -11.37
N LEU A 132 2.17 -0.52 -11.46
CA LEU A 132 3.12 -1.54 -11.01
C LEU A 132 3.21 -1.62 -9.47
N GLY A 133 3.07 -0.50 -8.77
CA GLY A 133 3.10 -0.44 -7.31
C GLY A 133 1.96 -1.21 -6.64
N GLY A 134 0.72 -0.95 -7.07
CA GLY A 134 -0.45 -1.66 -6.56
C GLY A 134 -0.42 -3.15 -6.91
N HIS A 135 0.02 -3.48 -8.13
CA HIS A 135 0.18 -4.86 -8.58
C HIS A 135 1.22 -5.62 -7.73
N ALA A 136 2.38 -5.01 -7.45
CA ALA A 136 3.44 -5.60 -6.64
C ALA A 136 3.00 -5.84 -5.19
N LEU A 137 2.38 -4.86 -4.53
CA LEU A 137 1.91 -5.01 -3.15
C LEU A 137 0.84 -6.11 -3.02
N THR A 138 -0.07 -6.19 -3.99
CA THR A 138 -1.09 -7.24 -4.03
C THR A 138 -0.45 -8.63 -4.06
N HIS A 139 0.56 -8.85 -4.91
CA HIS A 139 1.26 -10.14 -5.00
C HIS A 139 2.24 -10.42 -3.86
N LEU A 140 2.63 -9.40 -3.08
CA LEU A 140 3.31 -9.56 -1.80
C LEU A 140 2.36 -9.88 -0.63
N GLY A 141 1.05 -9.94 -0.89
CA GLY A 141 0.04 -10.16 0.15
C GLY A 141 -0.16 -8.96 1.08
N ILE A 142 0.20 -7.76 0.62
CA ILE A 142 0.01 -6.50 1.35
C ILE A 142 -1.27 -5.85 0.84
N ALA A 143 -2.21 -5.54 1.74
CA ALA A 143 -3.48 -4.91 1.38
C ALA A 143 -3.25 -3.62 0.58
N SER A 144 -3.81 -3.55 -0.62
CA SER A 144 -3.54 -2.50 -1.60
C SER A 144 -4.69 -2.37 -2.59
N SER A 145 -4.91 -1.16 -3.09
CA SER A 145 -5.55 -0.96 -4.39
C SER A 145 -4.69 -1.57 -5.51
N ASN A 146 -5.36 -1.97 -6.59
CA ASN A 146 -4.77 -2.46 -7.81
C ASN A 146 -5.31 -1.63 -9.00
N ALA A 147 -5.00 -2.02 -10.23
CA ALA A 147 -5.51 -1.32 -11.41
C ALA A 147 -5.93 -2.30 -12.49
N LEU A 148 -7.07 -2.02 -13.12
CA LEU A 148 -7.60 -2.75 -14.25
C LEU A 148 -6.75 -2.51 -15.51
N GLY A 149 -6.20 -1.31 -15.66
CA GLY A 149 -5.35 -0.96 -16.80
C GLY A 149 -5.15 0.53 -16.93
N PHE A 150 -4.32 0.92 -17.89
CA PHE A 150 -4.05 2.31 -18.21
C PHE A 150 -3.89 2.56 -19.71
N VAL A 151 -4.11 3.82 -20.09
CA VAL A 151 -3.88 4.33 -21.44
C VAL A 151 -2.99 5.58 -21.38
N SER A 152 -2.22 5.83 -22.43
CA SER A 152 -1.48 7.08 -22.67
C SER A 152 -2.20 7.94 -23.70
N SER A 153 -1.83 9.22 -23.80
CA SER A 153 -2.34 10.17 -24.78
C SER A 153 -1.21 11.14 -25.19
N ASP A 154 -1.29 11.66 -26.40
CA ASP A 154 -0.37 12.69 -26.92
C ASP A 154 -0.63 14.09 -26.32
N LEU A 155 -1.66 14.26 -25.50
CA LEU A 155 -1.97 15.51 -24.81
C LEU A 155 -0.81 15.94 -23.89
N PRO A 156 -0.19 17.10 -24.13
CA PRO A 156 0.89 17.60 -23.27
C PRO A 156 0.36 18.05 -21.91
N VAL A 157 1.09 17.69 -20.86
CA VAL A 157 0.82 18.02 -19.46
C VAL A 157 2.07 18.67 -18.87
N TYR A 158 1.92 19.86 -18.29
CA TYR A 158 3.05 20.65 -17.80
C TYR A 158 3.30 20.36 -16.32
N ARG A 159 4.49 19.83 -16.00
CA ARG A 159 5.01 19.63 -14.63
C ARG A 159 6.37 20.32 -14.53
N GLU A 160 7.35 19.74 -13.84
CA GLU A 160 8.74 20.19 -13.89
C GLU A 160 9.32 20.08 -15.32
N GLN A 161 8.78 19.15 -16.11
CA GLN A 161 9.02 19.00 -17.54
C GLN A 161 7.68 18.82 -18.26
N VAL A 162 7.67 18.97 -19.58
CA VAL A 162 6.51 18.62 -20.40
C VAL A 162 6.42 17.10 -20.48
N GLU A 163 5.28 16.54 -20.12
CA GLU A 163 4.99 15.12 -20.13
C GLU A 163 3.73 14.82 -20.93
N THR A 164 3.45 13.54 -21.15
CA THR A 164 2.23 13.07 -21.80
C THR A 164 1.17 12.69 -20.77
N ALA A 165 -0.09 13.02 -21.08
CA ALA A 165 -1.22 12.61 -20.28
C ALA A 165 -1.40 11.09 -20.29
N ALA A 166 -1.94 10.56 -19.20
CA ALA A 166 -2.36 9.17 -19.08
C ALA A 166 -3.59 9.07 -18.18
N ALA A 167 -4.31 7.97 -18.30
CA ALA A 167 -5.42 7.63 -17.42
C ALA A 167 -5.32 6.19 -16.94
N LEU A 168 -5.78 5.94 -15.71
CA LEU A 168 -5.70 4.67 -15.00
C LEU A 168 -7.06 4.34 -14.39
N MET A 169 -7.57 3.14 -14.60
CA MET A 169 -8.70 2.63 -13.84
C MET A 169 -8.19 1.88 -12.61
N ARG A 170 -8.17 2.57 -11.47
CA ARG A 170 -7.86 1.97 -10.17
C ARG A 170 -9.04 1.14 -9.68
N VAL A 171 -8.71 0.03 -9.03
CA VAL A 171 -9.65 -0.90 -8.41
C VAL A 171 -9.29 -1.01 -6.94
N ALA A 172 -10.25 -0.79 -6.04
CA ALA A 172 -10.04 -0.86 -4.60
C ALA A 172 -11.28 -1.38 -3.87
N ASP A 173 -11.09 -1.91 -2.67
CA ASP A 173 -12.19 -2.26 -1.77
C ASP A 173 -12.94 -1.03 -1.25
N CYS A 174 -12.25 0.12 -1.15
CA CYS A 174 -12.81 1.34 -0.61
C CYS A 174 -12.00 2.59 -1.03
N HIS A 175 -12.69 3.63 -1.52
CA HIS A 175 -12.12 4.98 -1.69
C HIS A 175 -12.46 5.96 -0.56
N ILE A 176 -13.19 5.53 0.47
CA ILE A 176 -13.37 6.32 1.69
C ILE A 176 -12.06 6.31 2.49
N ARG A 177 -11.71 7.49 2.98
CA ARG A 177 -10.41 7.80 3.59
C ARG A 177 -10.65 8.41 4.97
N LEU A 178 -9.62 8.49 5.80
CA LEU A 178 -9.70 9.25 7.06
C LEU A 178 -10.15 10.70 6.80
N GLY A 179 -9.62 11.32 5.74
CA GLY A 179 -10.03 12.66 5.30
C GLY A 179 -11.52 12.86 4.96
N HIS A 180 -12.28 11.80 4.68
CA HIS A 180 -13.73 11.91 4.51
C HIS A 180 -14.43 12.16 5.85
N LEU A 181 -14.01 11.48 6.93
CA LEU A 181 -14.54 11.73 8.27
C LEU A 181 -14.28 13.17 8.71
N GLU A 182 -13.07 13.67 8.42
CA GLU A 182 -12.70 15.06 8.70
C GLU A 182 -13.54 16.05 7.89
N TRP A 183 -13.82 15.73 6.62
CA TRP A 183 -14.65 16.58 5.76
C TRP A 183 -16.09 16.66 6.25
N VAL A 184 -16.74 15.52 6.51
CA VAL A 184 -18.14 15.48 6.96
C VAL A 184 -18.26 16.21 8.30
N ALA A 185 -17.32 16.00 9.23
CA ALA A 185 -17.34 16.70 10.51
C ALA A 185 -17.18 18.22 10.40
N SER A 186 -16.45 18.71 9.39
CA SER A 186 -16.16 20.14 9.23
C SER A 186 -17.16 20.88 8.33
N TYR A 187 -17.61 20.26 7.24
CA TYR A 187 -18.37 20.91 6.17
C TYR A 187 -19.83 20.46 6.06
N ALA A 188 -20.17 19.28 6.59
CA ALA A 188 -21.55 18.77 6.58
C ALA A 188 -21.87 17.98 7.86
N PRO A 189 -21.74 18.59 9.06
CA PRO A 189 -21.88 17.88 10.33
C PRO A 189 -23.28 17.29 10.54
N ASP A 190 -24.30 17.83 9.87
CA ASP A 190 -25.67 17.31 9.86
C ASP A 190 -25.78 15.94 9.16
N LEU A 191 -24.82 15.58 8.30
CA LEU A 191 -24.77 14.29 7.61
C LEU A 191 -23.95 13.24 8.35
N PHE A 192 -23.33 13.58 9.48
CA PHE A 192 -22.32 12.73 10.11
C PHE A 192 -22.89 11.35 10.50
N ASP A 193 -24.06 11.31 11.12
CA ASP A 193 -24.67 10.03 11.53
C ASP A 193 -24.99 9.14 10.34
N GLY A 194 -25.68 9.68 9.32
CA GLY A 194 -26.01 8.92 8.10
C GLY A 194 -24.78 8.48 7.30
N PHE A 195 -23.71 9.27 7.30
CA PHE A 195 -22.44 8.87 6.67
C PHE A 195 -21.77 7.72 7.42
N ILE A 196 -21.75 7.76 8.76
CA ILE A 196 -21.22 6.68 9.57
C ILE A 196 -22.05 5.41 9.44
N ASP A 197 -23.38 5.51 9.40
CA ASP A 197 -24.28 4.38 9.16
C ASP A 197 -23.94 3.71 7.83
N HIS A 198 -23.82 4.50 6.75
CA HIS A 198 -23.42 3.98 5.44
C HIS A 198 -22.06 3.28 5.50
N VAL A 199 -21.04 3.92 6.09
CA VAL A 199 -19.70 3.35 6.21
C VAL A 199 -19.73 2.02 6.97
N MET A 200 -20.45 1.97 8.09
CA MET A 200 -20.54 0.79 8.93
C MET A 200 -21.28 -0.35 8.20
N GLN A 201 -22.39 -0.04 7.54
CA GLN A 201 -23.16 -1.03 6.78
C GLN A 201 -22.39 -1.59 5.59
N THR A 202 -21.60 -0.75 4.93
CA THR A 202 -20.94 -1.09 3.66
C THR A 202 -19.60 -1.77 3.86
N TYR A 203 -18.75 -1.25 4.77
CA TYR A 203 -17.34 -1.66 4.88
C TYR A 203 -17.01 -2.38 6.18
N PHE A 204 -17.90 -2.31 7.18
CA PHE A 204 -17.69 -2.87 8.52
C PHE A 204 -18.95 -3.61 8.99
N SER A 205 -19.64 -4.32 8.09
CA SER A 205 -20.90 -5.01 8.37
C SER A 205 -20.81 -5.93 9.57
N ASP A 206 -19.67 -6.61 9.72
CA ASP A 206 -19.38 -7.56 10.81
C ASP A 206 -19.36 -6.88 12.20
N CYS A 207 -19.25 -5.54 12.26
CA CYS A 207 -19.29 -4.78 13.51
C CYS A 207 -20.71 -4.48 14.00
N GLN A 208 -21.74 -4.63 13.16
CA GLN A 208 -23.11 -4.22 13.50
C GLN A 208 -23.71 -5.03 14.65
N ASP A 209 -23.34 -6.31 14.75
CA ASP A 209 -23.84 -7.22 15.79
C ASP A 209 -23.07 -7.08 17.12
N ALA A 210 -22.04 -6.22 17.17
CA ALA A 210 -21.29 -5.99 18.40
C ALA A 210 -22.15 -5.21 19.42
N PRO A 211 -21.91 -5.39 20.74
CA PRO A 211 -22.61 -4.62 21.77
C PRO A 211 -22.47 -3.10 21.62
N LEU A 212 -21.36 -2.64 21.02
CA LEU A 212 -21.10 -1.24 20.70
C LEU A 212 -20.52 -1.15 19.27
N PRO A 213 -21.37 -1.08 18.23
CA PRO A 213 -20.92 -1.19 16.84
C PRO A 213 -19.89 -0.13 16.43
N ILE A 214 -20.08 1.12 16.86
CA ILE A 214 -19.11 2.19 16.58
C ILE A 214 -17.73 1.94 17.19
N LEU A 215 -17.68 1.33 18.37
CA LEU A 215 -16.43 1.00 19.03
C LEU A 215 -15.75 -0.14 18.28
N ALA A 216 -16.49 -1.20 17.92
CA ALA A 216 -15.97 -2.31 17.13
C ALA A 216 -15.41 -1.83 15.77
N MET A 217 -16.13 -0.97 15.07
CA MET A 217 -15.66 -0.35 13.82
C MET A 217 -14.38 0.47 14.06
N THR A 218 -14.33 1.27 15.13
CA THR A 218 -13.16 2.07 15.50
C THR A 218 -11.94 1.20 15.77
N GLU A 219 -12.11 0.13 16.56
CA GLU A 219 -11.06 -0.85 16.85
C GLU A 219 -10.59 -1.57 15.58
N GLN A 220 -11.50 -1.88 14.66
CA GLN A 220 -11.16 -2.51 13.39
C GLN A 220 -10.34 -1.58 12.48
N ILE A 221 -10.68 -0.29 12.39
CA ILE A 221 -9.89 0.73 11.65
C ILE A 221 -8.48 0.82 12.23
N ILE A 222 -8.35 0.91 13.56
CA ILE A 222 -7.06 1.00 14.25
C ILE A 222 -6.23 -0.26 13.99
N ARG A 223 -6.82 -1.45 14.17
CA ARG A 223 -6.16 -2.74 13.96
C ARG A 223 -5.66 -2.88 12.52
N LYS A 224 -6.52 -2.63 11.52
CA LYS A 224 -6.14 -2.75 10.10
C LYS A 224 -5.03 -1.76 9.73
N THR A 225 -5.09 -0.53 10.22
CA THR A 225 -4.02 0.47 10.01
C THR A 225 -2.70 0.02 10.66
N ALA A 226 -2.73 -0.47 11.90
CA ALA A 226 -1.55 -0.97 12.60
C ALA A 226 -0.92 -2.18 11.87
N GLN A 227 -1.75 -3.11 11.39
CA GLN A 227 -1.30 -4.26 10.63
C GLN A 227 -0.71 -3.87 9.27
N LEU A 228 -1.30 -2.90 8.57
CA LEU A 228 -0.75 -2.34 7.33
C LEU A 228 0.65 -1.74 7.58
N MET A 229 0.81 -0.99 8.67
CA MET A 229 2.12 -0.44 9.04
C MET A 229 3.12 -1.55 9.30
N ALA A 230 2.73 -2.62 10.00
CA ALA A 230 3.61 -3.76 10.24
C ALA A 230 4.09 -4.42 8.93
N TYR A 231 3.21 -4.57 7.93
CA TYR A 231 3.59 -5.05 6.60
C TYR A 231 4.56 -4.10 5.90
N TRP A 232 4.27 -2.79 5.87
CA TRP A 232 5.15 -1.82 5.26
C TRP A 232 6.54 -1.81 5.91
N GLN A 233 6.59 -1.88 7.24
CA GLN A 233 7.86 -1.95 7.97
C GLN A 233 8.63 -3.23 7.64
N ALA A 234 7.97 -4.39 7.71
CA ALA A 234 8.59 -5.69 7.51
C ALA A 234 9.10 -5.93 6.08
N TYR A 235 8.47 -5.32 5.07
CA TYR A 235 8.87 -5.45 3.66
C TYR A 235 9.61 -4.23 3.10
N GLY A 236 9.80 -3.20 3.91
CA GLY A 236 10.54 -2.00 3.54
C GLY A 236 9.78 -1.08 2.59
N PHE A 237 8.44 -1.12 2.56
CA PHE A 237 7.67 -0.17 1.76
C PHE A 237 7.63 1.21 2.42
N ILE A 238 7.87 2.26 1.65
CA ILE A 238 7.80 3.66 2.04
C ILE A 238 6.72 4.33 1.18
N HIS A 239 5.65 4.83 1.78
CA HIS A 239 4.57 5.49 1.06
C HIS A 239 4.93 6.91 0.62
N GLY A 240 5.67 7.65 1.45
CA GLY A 240 6.17 9.01 1.17
C GLY A 240 5.15 10.16 1.30
N VAL A 241 3.85 9.88 1.46
CA VAL A 241 2.79 10.91 1.60
C VAL A 241 1.62 10.39 2.45
N MET A 242 1.85 10.14 3.75
CA MET A 242 0.82 9.63 4.66
C MET A 242 -0.03 10.75 5.25
N ASN A 243 -0.62 11.58 4.40
CA ASN A 243 -1.64 12.54 4.82
C ASN A 243 -2.92 11.79 5.22
N THR A 244 -3.80 12.41 6.02
CA THR A 244 -5.08 11.77 6.39
C THR A 244 -5.98 11.52 5.18
N ASP A 245 -5.84 12.30 4.11
CA ASP A 245 -6.51 12.07 2.83
C ASP A 245 -5.89 10.95 1.97
N ASN A 246 -4.82 10.29 2.40
CA ASN A 246 -4.19 9.17 1.69
C ASN A 246 -4.24 7.85 2.50
N LEU A 247 -4.87 7.83 3.68
CA LEU A 247 -5.12 6.59 4.40
C LEU A 247 -6.55 6.11 4.16
N SER A 248 -6.66 4.94 3.52
CA SER A 248 -7.93 4.23 3.38
C SER A 248 -8.51 3.90 4.75
N LEU A 249 -9.84 4.05 4.87
CA LEU A 249 -10.55 3.69 6.08
C LEU A 249 -10.50 2.16 6.35
N THR A 250 -10.39 1.34 5.30
CA THR A 250 -10.35 -0.12 5.39
C THR A 250 -8.94 -0.69 5.57
N GLY A 251 -7.91 0.16 5.67
CA GLY A 251 -6.54 -0.27 5.93
C GLY A 251 -5.84 -0.91 4.73
N ALA A 252 -6.18 -0.50 3.51
CA ALA A 252 -5.46 -0.82 2.29
C ALA A 252 -4.54 0.32 1.84
N THR A 253 -3.45 -0.01 1.14
CA THR A 253 -2.56 0.95 0.49
C THR A 253 -3.27 1.59 -0.71
N ILE A 254 -3.36 2.93 -0.74
CA ILE A 254 -3.97 3.68 -1.84
C ILE A 254 -3.11 4.89 -2.21
N ASP A 255 -3.39 5.52 -3.35
CA ASP A 255 -2.74 6.78 -3.78
C ASP A 255 -1.20 6.70 -3.86
N PHE A 256 -0.72 5.86 -4.78
CA PHE A 256 0.68 5.73 -5.13
C PHE A 256 1.23 7.00 -5.79
N GLY A 257 2.11 7.70 -5.08
CA GLY A 257 2.86 8.84 -5.60
C GLY A 257 4.37 8.61 -5.51
N PRO A 258 5.07 9.27 -4.59
CA PRO A 258 6.51 9.12 -4.41
C PRO A 258 6.85 7.95 -3.45
N TYR A 259 6.23 6.79 -3.68
CA TYR A 259 6.52 5.60 -2.88
C TYR A 259 7.90 5.02 -3.25
N ALA A 260 8.47 4.20 -2.39
CA ALA A 260 9.63 3.39 -2.72
C ALA A 260 9.64 2.09 -1.94
N PHE A 261 10.29 1.07 -2.48
CA PHE A 261 10.72 -0.08 -1.69
C PHE A 261 12.15 0.12 -1.23
N MET A 262 12.41 -0.16 0.05
CA MET A 262 13.71 -0.10 0.67
C MET A 262 14.66 -1.03 -0.08
N GLU A 263 15.66 -0.41 -0.70
CA GLU A 263 16.78 -1.12 -1.30
C GLU A 263 17.80 -1.41 -0.19
N ARG A 264 18.77 -0.52 0.01
CA ARG A 264 19.67 -0.60 1.18
C ARG A 264 18.94 -0.08 2.41
N LEU A 265 19.02 -0.81 3.53
CA LEU A 265 18.33 -0.43 4.75
C LEU A 265 18.85 0.92 5.30
N ASP A 266 18.06 1.96 5.09
CA ASP A 266 18.20 3.30 5.66
C ASP A 266 16.84 3.73 6.22
N PRO A 267 16.58 3.54 7.53
CA PRO A 267 15.29 3.86 8.14
C PRO A 267 14.87 5.33 7.99
N HIS A 268 15.83 6.22 7.71
CA HIS A 268 15.63 7.65 7.56
C HIS A 268 15.59 8.09 6.09
N TRP A 269 15.50 7.15 5.15
CA TRP A 269 15.38 7.48 3.74
C TRP A 269 14.07 8.24 3.47
N ILE A 270 14.23 9.43 2.88
CA ILE A 270 13.15 10.28 2.39
C ILE A 270 12.90 9.92 0.92
N SER A 271 11.82 9.17 0.64
CA SER A 271 11.46 8.78 -0.73
C SER A 271 10.83 9.92 -1.53
N ASN A 272 10.23 10.89 -0.84
CA ASN A 272 9.53 12.03 -1.43
C ASN A 272 10.38 13.31 -1.37
N HIS A 273 10.77 13.84 -2.53
CA HIS A 273 11.53 15.09 -2.60
C HIS A 273 10.83 16.31 -1.95
N SER A 274 9.50 16.31 -1.82
CA SER A 274 8.74 17.38 -1.14
C SER A 274 8.71 17.23 0.38
N ASP A 275 9.14 16.10 0.94
CA ASP A 275 9.20 15.86 2.37
C ASP A 275 10.54 16.34 2.96
N SER A 276 10.77 17.65 2.97
CA SER A 276 12.04 18.24 3.38
C SER A 276 12.44 17.97 4.83
N PHE A 277 11.49 17.54 5.68
CA PHE A 277 11.71 17.25 7.10
C PHE A 277 11.71 15.75 7.43
N GLY A 278 11.53 14.88 6.44
CA GLY A 278 11.49 13.44 6.64
C GLY A 278 10.31 12.98 7.52
N ARG A 279 9.15 13.65 7.41
CA ARG A 279 7.92 13.29 8.11
C ARG A 279 7.48 11.86 7.79
N TYR A 280 7.65 11.42 6.55
CA TYR A 280 7.14 10.14 6.03
C TYR A 280 8.25 9.15 5.66
N THR A 281 9.39 9.21 6.37
CA THR A 281 10.45 8.19 6.28
C THR A 281 9.95 6.82 6.73
N HIS A 282 10.65 5.76 6.34
CA HIS A 282 10.35 4.37 6.75
C HIS A 282 10.13 4.26 8.27
N ALA A 283 11.07 4.79 9.07
CA ALA A 283 11.00 4.74 10.53
C ALA A 283 9.81 5.52 11.13
N ASN A 284 9.35 6.58 10.45
CA ASN A 284 8.28 7.43 10.96
C ASN A 284 6.87 6.94 10.58
N GLN A 285 6.72 6.01 9.63
CA GLN A 285 5.38 5.59 9.18
C GLN A 285 4.46 5.09 10.31
N PRO A 286 4.92 4.26 11.29
CA PRO A 286 4.04 3.81 12.37
C PRO A 286 3.55 4.96 13.26
N SER A 287 4.43 5.90 13.61
CA SER A 287 4.04 7.05 14.43
C SER A 287 3.15 8.04 13.68
N MET A 288 3.38 8.23 12.36
CA MET A 288 2.52 9.06 11.52
C MET A 288 1.14 8.43 11.30
N ALA A 289 1.04 7.10 11.17
CA ALA A 289 -0.24 6.42 11.12
C ALA A 289 -1.03 6.59 12.44
N LEU A 290 -0.37 6.44 13.59
CA LEU A 290 -0.99 6.70 14.89
C LEU A 290 -1.44 8.16 15.00
N TRP A 291 -0.61 9.11 14.58
CA TRP A 291 -0.97 10.53 14.56
C TRP A 291 -2.21 10.77 13.69
N ASN A 292 -2.30 10.17 12.50
CA ASN A 292 -3.49 10.29 11.63
C ASN A 292 -4.75 9.75 12.34
N LEU A 293 -4.66 8.59 12.99
CA LEU A 293 -5.78 8.02 13.76
C LEU A 293 -6.19 8.91 14.94
N GLN A 294 -5.22 9.44 15.69
CA GLN A 294 -5.46 10.34 16.83
C GLN A 294 -6.06 11.68 16.39
N THR A 295 -5.73 12.15 15.20
CA THR A 295 -6.29 13.38 14.62
C THR A 295 -7.73 13.16 14.13
N THR A 296 -7.99 12.06 13.42
CA THR A 296 -9.27 11.86 12.74
C THR A 296 -10.34 11.17 13.59
N LEU A 297 -10.00 10.10 14.34
CA LEU A 297 -11.01 9.28 15.03
C LEU A 297 -11.80 10.00 16.15
N PRO A 298 -11.31 11.08 16.80
CA PRO A 298 -12.15 11.89 17.69
C PRO A 298 -13.43 12.44 17.06
N HIS A 299 -13.49 12.58 15.72
CA HIS A 299 -14.73 12.94 15.04
C HIS A 299 -15.85 11.92 15.26
N LEU A 300 -15.53 10.64 15.47
CA LEU A 300 -16.51 9.58 15.74
C LEU A 300 -17.26 9.78 17.07
N LEU A 301 -16.77 10.61 17.99
CA LEU A 301 -17.50 10.99 19.20
C LEU A 301 -18.79 11.78 18.91
N ARG A 302 -18.92 12.31 17.68
CA ARG A 302 -20.12 13.01 17.22
C ARG A 302 -21.25 12.06 16.84
N TYR A 303 -20.94 10.79 16.57
CA TYR A 303 -21.90 9.79 16.13
C TYR A 303 -22.94 9.49 17.22
N ARG A 304 -24.22 9.49 16.84
CA ARG A 304 -25.35 9.25 17.75
C ARG A 304 -26.25 8.13 17.23
N VAL A 305 -26.80 7.35 18.15
CA VAL A 305 -27.93 6.46 17.87
C VAL A 305 -29.16 7.05 18.55
N GLY A 306 -30.05 7.65 17.76
CA GLY A 306 -31.12 8.50 18.29
C GLY A 306 -30.56 9.72 19.04
N SER A 307 -30.95 9.91 20.29
CA SER A 307 -30.45 11.01 21.14
C SER A 307 -29.21 10.66 21.97
N VAL A 308 -28.70 9.42 21.88
CA VAL A 308 -27.65 8.91 22.77
C VAL A 308 -26.30 8.87 22.05
N GLN A 309 -25.28 9.43 22.69
CA GLN A 309 -23.88 9.29 22.25
C GLN A 309 -23.45 7.83 22.43
N SER A 310 -23.01 7.19 21.35
CA SER A 310 -22.70 5.76 21.36
C SER A 310 -21.24 5.45 21.74
N LEU A 311 -20.31 6.38 21.50
CA LEU A 311 -18.89 6.26 21.85
C LEU A 311 -18.45 7.30 22.90
N SER A 312 -17.80 6.86 23.97
CA SER A 312 -17.22 7.76 24.98
C SER A 312 -15.74 8.02 24.70
N ARG A 313 -15.23 9.17 25.17
CA ARG A 313 -13.81 9.54 25.04
C ARG A 313 -12.88 8.48 25.65
N ALA A 314 -13.23 7.96 26.84
CA ALA A 314 -12.45 6.93 27.51
C ALA A 314 -12.34 5.64 26.67
N LYS A 315 -13.42 5.20 26.00
CA LYS A 315 -13.38 4.03 25.12
C LYS A 315 -12.52 4.27 23.88
N LEU A 316 -12.61 5.45 23.28
CA LEU A 316 -11.77 5.83 22.15
C LEU A 316 -10.28 5.85 22.53
N ASP A 317 -9.92 6.46 23.66
CA ASP A 317 -8.53 6.53 24.11
C ASP A 317 -7.97 5.12 24.42
N MET A 318 -8.77 4.24 25.02
CA MET A 318 -8.39 2.83 25.21
C MET A 318 -8.16 2.09 23.89
N ALA A 319 -9.03 2.32 22.88
CA ALA A 319 -8.89 1.72 21.56
C ALA A 319 -7.64 2.23 20.83
N LEU A 320 -7.39 3.55 20.84
CA LEU A 320 -6.17 4.15 20.28
C LEU A 320 -4.90 3.61 20.96
N GLY A 321 -4.96 3.37 22.27
CA GLY A 321 -3.88 2.74 23.02
C GLY A 321 -3.53 1.31 22.58
N GLN A 322 -4.40 0.62 21.82
CA GLN A 322 -4.08 -0.70 21.27
C GLN A 322 -3.22 -0.66 20.01
N PHE A 323 -3.07 0.50 19.36
CA PHE A 323 -2.34 0.60 18.09
C PHE A 323 -0.93 0.02 18.16
N GLU A 324 -0.15 0.43 19.17
CA GLU A 324 1.24 0.00 19.32
C GLU A 324 1.33 -1.51 19.54
N LYS A 325 0.45 -2.05 20.40
CA LYS A 325 0.38 -3.50 20.64
C LYS A 325 0.07 -4.27 19.37
N GLU A 326 -0.94 -3.85 18.61
CA GLU A 326 -1.32 -4.49 17.34
C GLU A 326 -0.20 -4.42 16.30
N PHE A 327 0.43 -3.25 16.16
CA PHE A 327 1.57 -3.04 15.25
C PHE A 327 2.76 -3.93 15.62
N ILE A 328 3.23 -3.88 16.88
CA ILE A 328 4.40 -4.65 17.34
C ILE A 328 4.12 -6.14 17.21
N THR A 329 2.91 -6.58 17.58
CA THR A 329 2.51 -8.00 17.49
C THR A 329 2.59 -8.49 16.04
N LYS A 330 1.96 -7.77 15.11
CA LYS A 330 1.99 -8.15 13.70
C LYS A 330 3.39 -8.04 13.11
N TYR A 331 4.16 -7.01 13.46
CA TYR A 331 5.53 -6.82 12.98
C TYR A 331 6.43 -7.96 13.43
N ARG A 332 6.44 -8.31 14.72
CA ARG A 332 7.23 -9.44 15.26
C ARG A 332 6.87 -10.75 14.58
N HIS A 333 5.57 -10.99 14.38
CA HIS A 333 5.10 -12.15 13.64
C HIS A 333 5.68 -12.21 12.22
N LEU A 334 5.58 -11.11 11.46
CA LEU A 334 6.12 -11.02 10.10
C LEU A 334 7.64 -11.22 10.10
N MET A 335 8.38 -10.60 11.02
CA MET A 335 9.84 -10.75 11.10
C MET A 335 10.27 -12.19 11.43
N CYS A 336 9.56 -12.85 12.36
CA CYS A 336 9.80 -14.28 12.62
C CYS A 336 9.52 -15.12 11.37
N GLN A 337 8.44 -14.80 10.65
CA GLN A 337 8.11 -15.50 9.41
C GLN A 337 9.19 -15.34 8.35
N ARG A 338 9.72 -14.13 8.16
CA ARG A 338 10.82 -13.83 7.23
C ARG A 338 12.14 -14.48 7.61
N LEU A 339 12.28 -15.00 8.84
CA LEU A 339 13.41 -15.81 9.29
C LEU A 339 13.12 -17.32 9.26
N GLY A 340 11.93 -17.74 8.85
CA GLY A 340 11.51 -19.14 8.93
C GLY A 340 11.42 -19.67 10.36
N LEU A 341 11.32 -18.78 11.34
CA LEU A 341 11.15 -19.14 12.75
C LEU A 341 9.67 -19.32 13.04
N GLY A 342 9.32 -20.44 13.69
CA GLY A 342 7.96 -20.68 14.14
C GLY A 342 7.51 -19.61 15.14
N LEU A 343 6.23 -19.23 15.05
CA LEU A 343 5.53 -18.72 16.22
C LEU A 343 5.43 -19.90 17.19
N ASN A 344 6.27 -19.96 18.22
CA ASN A 344 5.98 -20.87 19.31
C ASN A 344 4.60 -20.48 19.86
N HIS A 345 3.73 -21.45 20.20
CA HIS A 345 2.44 -21.18 20.88
C HIS A 345 2.60 -20.26 22.12
N ARG A 346 3.81 -20.19 22.68
CA ARG A 346 4.20 -19.23 23.72
C ARG A 346 4.23 -17.78 23.27
N LEU A 347 4.55 -17.44 22.02
CA LEU A 347 4.48 -16.07 21.52
C LEU A 347 3.04 -15.54 21.61
N GLU A 348 2.01 -16.33 21.28
CA GLU A 348 0.61 -15.89 21.46
C GLU A 348 0.27 -15.60 22.93
N GLN A 349 0.82 -16.36 23.88
CA GLN A 349 0.61 -16.16 25.32
C GLN A 349 1.49 -15.04 25.91
N ASP A 350 2.74 -14.88 25.46
CA ASP A 350 3.66 -13.83 25.86
C ASP A 350 3.26 -12.47 25.26
N LEU A 351 2.66 -12.45 24.06
CA LEU A 351 2.09 -11.26 23.42
C LEU A 351 0.86 -10.72 24.18
N THR A 352 0.16 -11.57 24.94
CA THR A 352 -0.92 -11.13 25.83
C THR A 352 -0.45 -10.55 27.17
N ASN A 353 0.78 -10.88 27.61
CA ASN A 353 1.32 -10.53 28.93
C ASN A 353 2.44 -9.48 28.92
N ALA A 354 2.66 -8.78 27.80
CA ALA A 354 3.74 -7.80 27.61
C ALA A 354 3.67 -6.53 28.52
N THR A 355 2.88 -6.53 29.59
CA THR A 355 2.86 -5.51 30.64
C THR A 355 3.68 -5.88 31.88
N SER A 356 4.18 -7.12 32.00
CA SER A 356 5.07 -7.50 33.10
C SER A 356 6.53 -7.37 32.71
N HIS A 357 7.32 -6.69 33.55
CA HIS A 357 8.77 -6.88 33.63
C HIS A 357 9.06 -8.37 33.84
N ASP A 358 9.24 -9.12 32.75
CA ASP A 358 9.45 -10.55 32.85
C ASP A 358 10.93 -10.89 33.04
N ASN A 359 11.15 -11.71 34.05
CA ASN A 359 12.44 -12.11 34.58
C ASN A 359 13.08 -13.16 33.66
N GLY A 360 14.01 -12.74 32.80
CA GLY A 360 15.13 -13.59 32.38
C GLY A 360 14.87 -14.71 31.36
N HIS A 361 13.67 -14.87 30.81
CA HIS A 361 13.42 -15.77 29.67
C HIS A 361 13.23 -14.98 28.37
N LYS A 362 14.33 -14.37 27.92
CA LYS A 362 14.45 -13.70 26.62
C LYS A 362 13.99 -14.63 25.50
N ASN A 363 12.98 -14.19 24.74
CA ASN A 363 12.52 -14.94 23.57
C ASN A 363 13.60 -14.87 22.47
N ASN A 364 14.34 -15.97 22.28
CA ASN A 364 15.53 -16.03 21.41
C ASN A 364 15.24 -15.60 19.96
N HIS A 365 13.99 -15.78 19.47
CA HIS A 365 13.61 -15.44 18.10
C HIS A 365 13.56 -13.93 17.83
N ASP A 366 13.06 -13.12 18.78
CA ASP A 366 13.03 -11.66 18.60
C ASP A 366 14.43 -11.06 18.66
N GLU A 367 15.29 -11.60 19.53
CA GLU A 367 16.71 -11.19 19.58
C GLU A 367 17.42 -11.53 18.26
N LEU A 368 17.20 -12.72 17.71
CA LEU A 368 17.71 -13.10 16.38
C LEU A 368 17.24 -12.13 15.30
N ALA A 369 15.95 -11.78 15.27
CA ALA A 369 15.40 -10.85 14.28
C ALA A 369 15.98 -9.44 14.41
N ARG A 370 16.02 -8.91 15.63
CA ARG A 370 16.59 -7.59 15.89
C ARG A 370 18.06 -7.55 15.49
N ASP A 371 18.86 -8.53 15.93
CA ASP A 371 20.30 -8.57 15.67
C ASP A 371 20.58 -8.69 14.16
N PHE A 372 19.75 -9.43 13.41
CA PHE A 372 19.87 -9.54 11.94
C PHE A 372 19.60 -8.21 11.25
N VAL A 373 18.48 -7.54 11.59
CA VAL A 373 18.15 -6.22 11.03
C VAL A 373 19.21 -5.18 11.40
N MET A 374 19.76 -5.23 12.62
CA MET A 374 20.87 -4.37 13.04
C MET A 374 22.12 -4.61 12.19
N LEU A 375 22.46 -5.88 11.90
CA LEU A 375 23.60 -6.23 11.04
C LEU A 375 23.40 -5.67 9.61
N ILE A 376 22.20 -5.81 9.05
CA ILE A 376 21.83 -5.24 7.74
C ILE A 376 21.99 -3.72 7.75
N HIS A 377 21.44 -3.05 8.76
CA HIS A 377 21.47 -1.60 8.90
C HIS A 377 22.90 -1.05 9.03
N GLN A 378 23.69 -1.59 9.96
CA GLN A 378 25.07 -1.16 10.22
C GLN A 378 25.99 -1.31 9.00
N ASN A 379 25.67 -2.24 8.09
CA ASN A 379 26.46 -2.50 6.90
C ASN A 379 25.82 -1.95 5.61
N GLN A 380 24.66 -1.29 5.70
CA GLN A 380 23.86 -0.76 4.58
C GLN A 380 23.62 -1.82 3.49
N LEU A 381 23.21 -3.02 3.90
CA LEU A 381 22.92 -4.13 2.99
C LEU A 381 21.53 -3.98 2.36
N ASP A 382 21.30 -4.65 1.23
CA ASP A 382 19.96 -4.75 0.64
C ASP A 382 19.02 -5.43 1.64
N TYR A 383 17.91 -4.78 1.98
CA TYR A 383 16.98 -5.25 2.98
C TYR A 383 16.34 -6.59 2.60
N ASN A 384 15.70 -6.68 1.43
CA ASN A 384 14.94 -7.87 1.02
C ASN A 384 15.83 -9.04 0.59
N ASN A 385 16.91 -8.76 -0.14
CA ASN A 385 17.89 -9.77 -0.53
C ASN A 385 18.64 -10.36 0.67
N SER A 386 18.83 -9.59 1.75
CA SER A 386 19.43 -10.15 2.97
C SER A 386 18.56 -11.26 3.56
N PHE A 387 17.23 -11.08 3.61
CA PHE A 387 16.33 -12.15 4.05
C PHE A 387 16.26 -13.30 3.05
N ARG A 388 16.16 -13.01 1.74
CA ARG A 388 16.14 -14.07 0.71
C ARG A 388 17.43 -14.89 0.71
N GLY A 389 18.57 -14.25 0.97
CA GLY A 389 19.88 -14.88 1.06
C GLY A 389 20.02 -15.90 2.19
N LEU A 390 19.13 -15.90 3.19
CA LEU A 390 19.13 -16.92 4.25
C LEU A 390 18.90 -18.34 3.70
N LEU A 391 18.21 -18.48 2.55
CA LEU A 391 18.09 -19.77 1.85
C LEU A 391 19.45 -20.36 1.48
N GLY A 392 20.46 -19.51 1.21
CA GLY A 392 21.83 -19.93 0.91
C GLY A 392 22.61 -20.50 2.09
N LEU A 393 22.02 -20.56 3.30
CA LEU A 393 22.65 -21.13 4.49
C LEU A 393 22.43 -22.64 4.66
N PHE A 394 21.43 -23.20 3.98
CA PHE A 394 21.01 -24.59 4.10
C PHE A 394 21.65 -25.48 3.04
N ASP A 395 21.70 -26.79 3.32
CA ASP A 395 22.31 -27.76 2.43
C ASP A 395 21.50 -27.89 1.12
N GLY A 396 22.19 -28.02 -0.01
CA GLY A 396 21.56 -28.10 -1.34
C GLY A 396 21.14 -26.76 -1.95
N ALA A 397 21.38 -25.63 -1.26
CA ALA A 397 21.17 -24.31 -1.86
C ALA A 397 22.04 -24.12 -3.12
N SER A 398 21.43 -23.67 -4.21
CA SER A 398 22.10 -23.47 -5.50
C SER A 398 21.61 -22.20 -6.20
N GLY A 399 22.28 -21.83 -7.29
CA GLY A 399 21.87 -20.71 -8.14
C GLY A 399 21.79 -19.39 -7.39
N VAL A 400 20.63 -18.72 -7.49
CA VAL A 400 20.45 -17.35 -6.98
C VAL A 400 20.54 -17.27 -5.46
N HIS A 401 20.10 -18.28 -4.70
CA HIS A 401 20.13 -18.22 -3.23
C HIS A 401 21.56 -18.26 -2.69
N GLN A 402 22.41 -19.12 -3.28
CA GLN A 402 23.83 -19.17 -2.94
C GLN A 402 24.54 -17.87 -3.33
N PHE A 403 24.22 -17.33 -4.51
CA PHE A 403 24.74 -16.04 -4.96
C PHE A 403 24.38 -14.91 -3.99
N LEU A 404 23.10 -14.79 -3.58
CA LEU A 404 22.66 -13.73 -2.65
C LEU A 404 23.36 -13.86 -1.29
N SER A 405 23.49 -15.07 -0.75
CA SER A 405 24.23 -15.31 0.51
C SER A 405 25.70 -14.89 0.40
N GLN A 406 26.37 -15.23 -0.71
CA GLN A 406 27.76 -14.81 -0.94
C GLN A 406 27.89 -13.29 -1.11
N GLN A 407 26.96 -12.63 -1.80
CA GLN A 407 26.94 -11.17 -1.94
C GLN A 407 26.71 -10.47 -0.59
N PHE A 408 25.89 -11.05 0.29
CA PHE A 408 25.71 -10.58 1.65
C PHE A 408 27.05 -10.60 2.39
N GLU A 409 27.72 -11.75 2.45
CA GLU A 409 29.00 -11.90 3.17
C GLU A 409 30.14 -11.04 2.57
N LYS A 410 30.17 -10.89 1.25
CA LYS A 410 31.18 -10.07 0.55
C LYS A 410 31.10 -8.59 0.94
N GLN A 411 29.92 -8.09 1.28
CA GLN A 411 29.69 -6.69 1.64
C GLN A 411 29.95 -6.36 3.11
N LEU A 412 30.27 -7.37 3.94
CA LEU A 412 30.58 -7.21 5.36
C LEU A 412 32.07 -6.85 5.57
N SER A 413 32.32 -5.96 6.54
CA SER A 413 33.68 -5.72 7.06
C SER A 413 34.22 -6.93 7.81
N ALA A 414 35.53 -6.99 8.07
CA ALA A 414 36.14 -8.09 8.83
C ALA A 414 35.47 -8.28 10.21
N THR A 415 35.19 -7.19 10.93
CA THR A 415 34.50 -7.22 12.23
C THR A 415 33.05 -7.70 12.07
N ALA A 416 32.33 -7.20 11.07
CA ALA A 416 30.94 -7.59 10.84
C ALA A 416 30.81 -9.07 10.44
N LYS A 417 31.83 -9.66 9.78
CA LYS A 417 31.87 -11.10 9.50
C LYS A 417 31.91 -11.94 10.78
N ILE A 418 32.60 -11.48 11.83
CA ILE A 418 32.62 -12.17 13.13
C ILE A 418 31.20 -12.17 13.74
N THR A 419 30.56 -11.00 13.76
CA THR A 419 29.17 -10.86 14.23
C THR A 419 28.21 -11.73 13.42
N TRP A 420 28.37 -11.77 12.09
CA TRP A 420 27.58 -12.61 11.20
C TRP A 420 27.75 -14.10 11.50
N GLN A 421 28.98 -14.61 11.66
CA GLN A 421 29.19 -16.03 11.95
C GLN A 421 28.58 -16.42 13.30
N ALA A 422 28.73 -15.59 14.33
CA ALA A 422 28.10 -15.82 15.63
C ALA A 422 26.56 -15.79 15.53
N TRP A 423 25.99 -14.86 14.74
CA TRP A 423 24.55 -14.83 14.49
C TRP A 423 24.08 -16.06 13.72
N ARG A 424 24.78 -16.44 12.64
CA ARG A 424 24.46 -17.60 11.79
C ARG A 424 24.44 -18.89 12.60
N GLN A 425 25.40 -19.09 13.49
CA GLN A 425 25.43 -20.27 14.36
C GLN A 425 24.21 -20.33 15.29
N ARG A 426 23.85 -19.20 15.92
CA ARG A 426 22.64 -19.13 16.75
C ARG A 426 21.36 -19.38 15.93
N TYR A 427 21.29 -18.80 14.73
CA TYR A 427 20.15 -18.95 13.83
C TYR A 427 19.94 -20.41 13.42
N LEU A 428 20.97 -21.08 12.91
CA LEU A 428 20.90 -22.49 12.50
C LEU A 428 20.58 -23.42 13.68
N THR A 429 21.08 -23.10 14.89
CA THR A 429 20.73 -23.86 16.12
C THR A 429 19.25 -23.68 16.51
N ALA A 430 18.64 -22.54 16.19
CA ALA A 430 17.22 -22.28 16.48
C ALA A 430 16.28 -22.95 15.45
N ILE A 431 16.79 -23.39 14.30
CA ILE A 431 16.01 -24.12 13.31
C ILE A 431 15.76 -25.55 13.79
N THR A 432 14.49 -25.91 13.95
CA THR A 432 14.07 -27.26 14.39
C THR A 432 13.62 -28.15 13.25
N ASP A 433 13.18 -27.56 12.14
CA ASP A 433 12.74 -28.24 10.92
C ASP A 433 13.22 -27.44 9.70
N GLU A 434 14.26 -27.95 9.06
CA GLU A 434 14.90 -27.30 7.92
C GLU A 434 13.95 -27.21 6.70
N THR A 435 13.23 -28.29 6.39
CA THR A 435 12.33 -28.32 5.21
C THR A 435 11.21 -27.30 5.37
N LYS A 436 10.61 -27.23 6.57
CA LYS A 436 9.59 -26.21 6.87
C LYS A 436 10.16 -24.80 6.81
N THR A 437 11.38 -24.60 7.31
CA THR A 437 12.07 -23.31 7.29
C THR A 437 12.34 -22.84 5.85
N ILE A 438 12.89 -23.71 5.00
CA ILE A 438 13.14 -23.42 3.58
C ILE A 438 11.85 -23.04 2.86
N ASN A 439 10.77 -23.82 3.05
CA ASN A 439 9.47 -23.51 2.47
C ASN A 439 8.94 -22.15 2.95
N GLN A 440 9.09 -21.85 4.22
CA GLN A 440 8.65 -20.59 4.79
C GLN A 440 9.45 -19.39 4.27
N LEU A 441 10.79 -19.49 4.25
CA LEU A 441 11.66 -18.45 3.69
C LEU A 441 11.36 -18.20 2.20
N SER A 442 11.12 -19.26 1.44
CA SER A 442 10.82 -19.17 0.00
C SER A 442 9.52 -18.43 -0.29
N ASN A 443 8.50 -18.59 0.56
CA ASN A 443 7.17 -18.00 0.37
C ASN A 443 6.96 -16.66 1.10
N THR A 444 7.91 -16.24 1.95
CA THR A 444 7.78 -14.98 2.74
C THR A 444 8.81 -13.94 2.34
N ASN A 445 9.94 -14.34 1.75
CA ASN A 445 10.96 -13.41 1.31
C ASN A 445 10.92 -13.31 -0.22
N PRO A 446 10.46 -12.17 -0.78
CA PRO A 446 10.41 -12.02 -2.22
C PRO A 446 11.83 -11.99 -2.79
N LEU A 447 11.96 -12.59 -3.97
CA LEU A 447 13.15 -12.43 -4.81
C LEU A 447 13.10 -11.10 -5.57
N TYR A 448 11.90 -10.65 -5.93
CA TYR A 448 11.68 -9.40 -6.67
C TYR A 448 10.79 -8.44 -5.88
N ILE A 449 11.25 -7.19 -5.76
CA ILE A 449 10.48 -6.03 -5.30
C ILE A 449 10.50 -4.99 -6.41
N VAL A 450 9.50 -4.12 -6.49
CA VAL A 450 9.47 -3.06 -7.51
C VAL A 450 10.44 -1.92 -7.13
N ARG A 451 11.70 -2.06 -7.57
CA ARG A 451 12.77 -1.09 -7.31
C ARG A 451 12.59 0.17 -8.14
N ASN A 452 13.10 1.31 -7.66
CA ASN A 452 12.97 2.59 -8.39
C ASN A 452 13.64 2.53 -9.77
N GLY A 453 14.76 1.83 -9.90
CA GLY A 453 15.42 1.61 -11.19
C GLY A 453 14.55 0.85 -12.20
N MET A 454 13.76 -0.13 -11.74
CA MET A 454 12.83 -0.88 -12.60
C MET A 454 11.73 0.04 -13.14
N LEU A 455 11.15 0.85 -12.25
CA LEU A 455 10.14 1.86 -12.64
C LEU A 455 10.71 2.86 -13.64
N GLU A 456 11.93 3.37 -13.41
CA GLU A 456 12.54 4.37 -14.29
C GLU A 456 12.81 3.82 -15.70
N ARG A 457 13.26 2.56 -15.81
CA ARG A 457 13.42 1.88 -17.11
C ARG A 457 12.08 1.77 -17.84
N ALA A 458 11.05 1.28 -17.16
CA ALA A 458 9.72 1.11 -17.73
C ALA A 458 9.13 2.45 -18.20
N ILE A 459 9.27 3.51 -17.38
CA ILE A 459 8.81 4.86 -17.70
C ILE A 459 9.59 5.45 -18.88
N THR A 460 10.91 5.27 -18.91
CA THR A 460 11.76 5.78 -19.99
C THR A 460 11.40 5.17 -21.33
N GLN A 461 11.19 3.86 -21.37
CA GLN A 461 10.79 3.16 -22.60
C GLN A 461 9.37 3.53 -23.01
N ALA A 462 8.45 3.65 -22.05
CA ALA A 462 7.06 4.04 -22.30
C ALA A 462 6.91 5.45 -22.90
N LYS A 463 7.87 6.37 -22.70
CA LYS A 463 7.88 7.68 -23.39
C LYS A 463 7.93 7.53 -24.91
N ALA A 464 8.52 6.46 -25.42
CA ALA A 464 8.53 6.11 -26.84
C ALA A 464 7.31 5.27 -27.27
N GLN A 465 6.26 5.19 -26.44
CA GLN A 465 5.08 4.33 -26.61
C GLN A 465 5.41 2.83 -26.69
N ASP A 466 6.55 2.43 -26.12
CA ASP A 466 6.92 1.03 -25.97
C ASP A 466 6.69 0.59 -24.52
N PHE A 467 5.67 -0.23 -24.33
CA PHE A 467 5.24 -0.74 -23.02
C PHE A 467 5.79 -2.14 -22.70
N SER A 468 6.75 -2.66 -23.48
CA SER A 468 7.28 -4.02 -23.28
C SER A 468 7.97 -4.21 -21.92
N GLU A 469 8.68 -3.21 -21.39
CA GLU A 469 9.23 -3.30 -20.03
C GLU A 469 8.14 -3.21 -18.95
N VAL A 470 7.04 -2.47 -19.18
CA VAL A 470 5.90 -2.48 -18.25
C VAL A 470 5.29 -3.87 -18.19
N ASP A 471 5.06 -4.50 -19.34
CA ASP A 471 4.55 -5.88 -19.44
C ASP A 471 5.50 -6.89 -18.80
N ARG A 472 6.80 -6.80 -19.08
CA ARG A 472 7.81 -7.68 -18.47
C ARG A 472 7.82 -7.57 -16.95
N LEU A 473 7.79 -6.34 -16.43
CA LEU A 473 7.76 -6.10 -14.99
C LEU A 473 6.44 -6.55 -14.34
N TYR A 474 5.33 -6.37 -15.03
CA TYR A 474 4.03 -6.89 -14.59
C TYR A 474 4.10 -8.40 -14.39
N HIS A 475 4.60 -9.15 -15.38
CA HIS A 475 4.75 -10.60 -15.27
C HIS A 475 5.77 -11.03 -14.20
N LEU A 476 6.86 -10.28 -14.03
CA LEU A 476 7.85 -10.53 -12.98
C LEU A 476 7.23 -10.37 -11.57
N LEU A 477 6.48 -9.29 -11.37
CA LEU A 477 5.91 -8.91 -10.08
C LEU A 477 4.65 -9.70 -9.72
N ALA A 478 4.03 -10.41 -10.68
CA ALA A 478 2.93 -11.34 -10.42
C ALA A 478 3.35 -12.59 -9.63
N LYS A 479 4.65 -12.92 -9.64
CA LYS A 479 5.21 -14.06 -8.90
C LYS A 479 6.54 -13.65 -8.25
N PRO A 480 6.51 -12.76 -7.24
CA PRO A 480 7.72 -12.11 -6.74
C PRO A 480 8.63 -13.05 -5.94
N PHE A 481 8.16 -14.25 -5.60
CA PHE A 481 8.89 -15.27 -4.83
C PHE A 481 9.59 -16.33 -5.70
N ASP A 482 9.18 -16.45 -6.96
CA ASP A 482 9.64 -17.47 -7.90
C ASP A 482 10.77 -16.93 -8.77
N GLU A 483 11.69 -17.78 -9.21
CA GLU A 483 12.72 -17.40 -10.18
C GLU A 483 12.15 -17.35 -11.60
N HIS A 484 12.51 -16.31 -12.36
CA HIS A 484 12.07 -16.12 -13.74
C HIS A 484 13.25 -16.09 -14.71
N GLY A 485 13.19 -16.91 -15.77
CA GLY A 485 14.26 -16.98 -16.78
C GLY A 485 14.44 -15.70 -17.62
N PHE A 486 13.45 -14.79 -17.60
CA PHE A 486 13.50 -13.48 -18.25
C PHE A 486 13.89 -12.33 -17.29
N ALA A 487 14.14 -12.62 -16.00
CA ALA A 487 14.66 -11.63 -15.07
C ALA A 487 16.10 -11.26 -15.45
N CYS A 488 16.49 -10.02 -15.16
CA CYS A 488 17.86 -9.55 -15.37
C CYS A 488 18.54 -9.17 -14.05
N ASP A 489 19.87 -9.04 -14.06
CA ASP A 489 20.65 -8.71 -12.86
C ASP A 489 20.17 -7.43 -12.17
N THR A 490 19.67 -6.46 -12.95
CA THR A 490 19.17 -5.19 -12.42
C THR A 490 17.76 -5.25 -11.81
N ASP A 491 17.09 -6.39 -11.90
CA ASP A 491 15.86 -6.67 -11.13
C ASP A 491 16.19 -7.21 -9.73
N LEU A 492 17.36 -7.84 -9.60
CA LEU A 492 17.83 -8.47 -8.36
C LEU A 492 18.73 -7.54 -7.53
N LEU A 493 19.66 -6.84 -8.17
CA LEU A 493 20.75 -6.13 -7.49
C LEU A 493 20.40 -4.68 -7.14
N VAL A 494 21.03 -4.18 -6.08
CA VAL A 494 20.96 -2.77 -5.65
C VAL A 494 22.11 -1.95 -6.21
N LEU A 495 21.88 -0.64 -6.24
CA LEU A 495 22.94 0.33 -6.50
C LEU A 495 24.13 0.14 -5.54
N PRO A 496 25.38 0.44 -5.97
CA PRO A 496 26.56 0.41 -5.12
C PRO A 496 26.42 1.25 -3.83
N LYS A 497 27.17 0.90 -2.77
CA LYS A 497 27.19 1.69 -1.53
C LYS A 497 27.58 3.15 -1.83
N GLY A 498 26.89 4.09 -1.19
CA GLY A 498 27.08 5.53 -1.41
C GLY A 498 26.24 6.12 -2.56
N GLN A 499 25.63 5.28 -3.41
CA GLN A 499 24.60 5.72 -4.34
C GLN A 499 23.22 5.52 -3.72
N ARG A 500 22.32 6.48 -3.91
CA ARG A 500 20.92 6.39 -3.46
C ARG A 500 20.00 6.28 -4.66
N PRO A 501 18.92 5.49 -4.56
CA PRO A 501 17.86 5.54 -5.57
C PRO A 501 17.31 6.96 -5.69
N VAL A 502 16.87 7.31 -6.89
CA VAL A 502 16.29 8.64 -7.16
C VAL A 502 15.07 8.83 -6.27
N ALA A 503 15.04 9.95 -5.53
CA ALA A 503 13.86 10.37 -4.79
C ALA A 503 12.75 10.75 -5.77
N LEU A 504 11.53 10.30 -5.50
CA LEU A 504 10.42 10.47 -6.41
C LEU A 504 9.65 11.76 -6.11
N SER A 505 9.01 12.29 -7.15
CA SER A 505 8.08 13.41 -7.04
C SER A 505 6.64 12.96 -7.12
N CYS A 506 5.82 13.60 -6.27
CA CYS A 506 4.36 13.56 -6.37
C CYS A 506 3.84 14.15 -7.69
N SER A 507 4.70 14.80 -8.51
CA SER A 507 4.30 15.89 -9.40
C SER A 507 2.97 15.62 -10.05
N SER A 508 2.01 16.29 -9.43
CA SER A 508 0.60 16.06 -9.53
C SER A 508 0.06 16.91 -10.63
#